data_AF-A0A8W8LCC4-F1
#
_entry.id   AF-A0A8W8LCC4-F1
#
_cell.length_a   1.000
_cell.length_b   1.000
_cell.length_c   1.000
_cell.angle_alpha   90.00
_cell.angle_beta   90.00
_cell.angle_gamma   90.00
#
_symmetry.space_group_name_H-M   'P 1'
#
loop_
_entity.id
_entity.type
_entity.pdbx_description
1 polymer ?
#
loop_
_entity_poly.entity_id
_entity_poly.type
_entity_poly.pdbx_seq_one_letter_code
_entity_poly.pdbx_strand_id
1 'polypeptide(L)'
;MATAVHSGVAEQPFYNTGDEETTDDAIRYIWNRTGKPPVNANHVYHLKKHMDRFLHPFPTLENNTGGTLPTPSPCEPIAESLLGWEDVSPEDNVEAVFHFIPEDDQKFAYDQFFRKLGRAPRVLEFSRFLLIFQGQLFLENEEFRETLDRHLKTIELQEQMLSSKETMIQVLGQCSNENKKEVDNLQSQKRNLESIITNVQHQKADLQLELNSLKRKHDQHLAELEDERTDKQQLQADKQALIHTITAHEHNIDRLTDTVKDLRQRLHRESKDKSAILKELSEKLKLVSELEEDREIFMMENEAQGKYFLELKEEKIKLKNENKELKEAIEISKMILAVQNDKLMIKVAELESENSNLHSRTEEQSATISDLESKNSDLESKTEQQSATISDLESKNSDLERKTEQQSTTITAIQQQNQRQQYFILFLAALIFAMVCLQLLCQGNNLPSTS
;
A
#
# COMPACT_ATOMS: atom_id res chain seq x y z
N MET A 1 -22.06 49.95 -14.18
CA MET A 1 -23.43 50.38 -13.86
C MET A 1 -23.49 51.90 -13.86
N ALA A 2 -24.39 52.43 -14.69
CA ALA A 2 -25.05 53.75 -14.64
C ALA A 2 -24.21 55.05 -14.61
N THR A 3 -24.25 55.73 -15.77
CA THR A 3 -24.16 57.18 -16.00
C THR A 3 -25.35 57.96 -15.42
N ALA A 4 -25.14 59.20 -14.96
CA ALA A 4 -26.20 60.22 -14.74
C ALA A 4 -25.56 61.64 -14.86
N VAL A 5 -25.78 62.38 -15.96
CA VAL A 5 -26.91 63.28 -16.32
C VAL A 5 -26.64 64.75 -15.94
N HIS A 6 -26.51 65.56 -16.99
CA HIS A 6 -26.48 67.03 -17.02
C HIS A 6 -27.84 67.64 -16.63
N SER A 7 -27.80 68.83 -16.01
CA SER A 7 -28.92 69.77 -15.93
C SER A 7 -28.49 71.07 -16.62
N GLY A 8 -29.08 71.32 -17.79
CA GLY A 8 -29.08 72.61 -18.46
C GLY A 8 -30.29 73.42 -18.04
N VAL A 9 -30.10 74.72 -17.81
CA VAL A 9 -31.16 75.71 -17.62
C VAL A 9 -31.38 76.42 -18.94
N ALA A 10 -32.63 76.48 -19.39
CA ALA A 10 -33.03 77.09 -20.65
C ALA A 10 -33.17 78.62 -20.51
N GLU A 11 -32.50 79.36 -21.39
CA GLU A 11 -32.79 80.78 -21.66
C GLU A 11 -34.03 80.88 -22.57
N GLN A 12 -35.02 81.69 -22.16
CA GLN A 12 -36.13 82.12 -23.02
C GLN A 12 -35.85 83.54 -23.55
N PRO A 13 -36.10 83.83 -24.85
CA PRO A 13 -36.04 85.19 -25.36
C PRO A 13 -37.41 85.86 -25.25
N PHE A 14 -37.47 87.00 -24.56
CA PHE A 14 -38.59 87.93 -24.68
C PHE A 14 -38.28 88.98 -25.74
N TYR A 15 -38.94 88.87 -26.89
CA TYR A 15 -39.11 89.98 -27.82
C TYR A 15 -40.17 90.92 -27.27
N ASN A 16 -39.82 92.19 -27.07
CA ASN A 16 -40.83 93.26 -27.01
C ASN A 16 -40.26 94.51 -27.68
N THR A 17 -40.81 94.80 -28.85
CA THR A 17 -40.43 95.86 -29.78
C THR A 17 -41.15 97.16 -29.41
N GLY A 18 -40.39 98.22 -29.12
CA GLY A 18 -40.92 99.59 -29.06
C GLY A 18 -40.25 100.51 -28.05
N ASP A 19 -38.94 100.76 -28.18
CA ASP A 19 -38.18 101.98 -27.76
C ASP A 19 -36.66 101.67 -27.66
N GLU A 20 -36.09 101.06 -28.69
CA GLU A 20 -34.64 100.72 -28.70
C GLU A 20 -33.75 101.97 -28.80
N GLU A 21 -34.17 103.03 -29.50
CA GLU A 21 -33.31 104.17 -29.79
C GLU A 21 -32.96 105.01 -28.54
N THR A 22 -33.89 105.18 -27.59
CA THR A 22 -33.63 105.95 -26.35
C THR A 22 -32.90 105.15 -25.27
N THR A 23 -32.98 103.82 -25.33
CA THR A 23 -32.30 102.93 -24.39
C THR A 23 -30.82 102.79 -24.78
N ASP A 24 -30.53 102.74 -26.07
CA ASP A 24 -29.17 102.69 -26.61
C ASP A 24 -28.36 103.95 -26.31
N ASP A 25 -28.98 105.14 -26.40
CA ASP A 25 -28.30 106.40 -26.08
C ASP A 25 -27.94 106.53 -24.58
N ALA A 26 -28.79 106.05 -23.68
CA ALA A 26 -28.50 106.02 -22.25
C ALA A 26 -27.37 105.03 -21.90
N ILE A 27 -27.35 103.87 -22.55
CA ILE A 27 -26.27 102.87 -22.41
C ILE A 27 -24.95 103.46 -22.93
N ARG A 28 -24.97 104.13 -24.08
CA ARG A 28 -23.80 104.77 -24.70
C ARG A 28 -23.26 105.91 -23.83
N TYR A 29 -24.13 106.69 -23.20
CA TYR A 29 -23.73 107.75 -22.25
C TYR A 29 -23.05 107.19 -20.99
N ILE A 30 -23.61 106.14 -20.37
CA ILE A 30 -23.01 105.48 -19.19
C ILE A 30 -21.67 104.86 -19.54
N TRP A 31 -21.58 104.18 -20.69
CA TRP A 31 -20.33 103.58 -21.17
C TRP A 31 -19.26 104.66 -21.38
N ASN A 32 -19.59 105.77 -22.03
CA ASN A 32 -18.65 106.87 -22.27
C ASN A 32 -18.18 107.58 -20.99
N ARG A 33 -19.02 107.63 -19.95
CA ARG A 33 -18.68 108.28 -18.66
C ARG A 33 -17.95 107.37 -17.68
N THR A 34 -18.21 106.07 -17.70
CA THR A 34 -17.73 105.12 -16.67
C THR A 34 -16.79 104.04 -17.19
N GLY A 35 -16.71 103.85 -18.52
CA GLY A 35 -15.88 102.83 -19.17
C GLY A 35 -16.37 101.40 -19.01
N LYS A 36 -17.57 101.18 -18.45
CA LYS A 36 -18.17 99.85 -18.22
C LYS A 36 -19.65 99.82 -18.63
N PRO A 37 -20.17 98.69 -19.15
CA PRO A 37 -21.60 98.55 -19.41
C PRO A 37 -22.42 98.52 -18.12
N PRO A 38 -23.69 98.98 -18.14
CA PRO A 38 -24.60 98.85 -17.01
C PRO A 38 -24.90 97.38 -16.70
N VAL A 39 -24.78 96.99 -15.42
CA VAL A 39 -24.87 95.59 -14.95
C VAL A 39 -26.31 95.03 -14.96
N ASN A 40 -27.33 95.89 -14.90
CA ASN A 40 -28.74 95.49 -15.02
C ASN A 40 -29.63 96.67 -15.46
N ALA A 41 -30.86 96.36 -15.90
CA ALA A 41 -31.86 97.33 -16.38
C ALA A 41 -32.28 98.37 -15.32
N ASN A 42 -32.06 98.08 -14.03
CA ASN A 42 -32.44 98.97 -12.94
C ASN A 42 -31.57 100.24 -12.88
N HIS A 43 -30.29 100.15 -13.25
CA HIS A 43 -29.41 101.31 -13.35
C HIS A 43 -29.84 102.29 -14.45
N VAL A 44 -30.30 101.76 -15.59
CA VAL A 44 -30.79 102.58 -16.71
C VAL A 44 -32.10 103.29 -16.31
N TYR A 45 -32.99 102.61 -15.59
CA TYR A 45 -34.26 103.18 -15.11
C TYR A 45 -34.06 104.32 -14.09
N HIS A 46 -33.11 104.19 -13.16
CA HIS A 46 -32.83 105.23 -12.16
C HIS A 46 -32.18 106.49 -12.75
N LEU A 47 -31.33 106.35 -13.77
CA LEU A 47 -30.73 107.49 -14.46
C LEU A 47 -31.78 108.29 -15.25
N LYS A 48 -32.69 107.58 -15.94
CA LYS A 48 -33.81 108.20 -16.69
C LYS A 48 -34.70 109.05 -15.76
N LYS A 49 -35.05 108.51 -14.59
CA LYS A 49 -35.83 109.23 -13.56
C LYS A 49 -35.12 110.46 -12.99
N HIS A 50 -33.79 110.53 -13.07
CA HIS A 50 -33.01 111.68 -12.59
C HIS A 50 -32.91 112.80 -13.64
N MET A 51 -32.93 112.46 -14.93
CA MET A 51 -32.89 113.45 -16.02
C MET A 51 -34.24 114.14 -16.23
N ASP A 52 -35.36 113.45 -15.98
CA ASP A 52 -36.72 114.01 -16.09
C ASP A 52 -37.08 115.04 -14.99
N ARG A 53 -36.15 115.33 -14.05
CA ARG A 53 -36.41 116.17 -12.88
C ARG A 53 -35.80 117.58 -12.92
N PHE A 54 -35.18 117.99 -14.03
CA PHE A 54 -34.62 119.34 -14.18
C PHE A 54 -35.30 120.13 -15.30
N LEU A 55 -36.18 121.06 -14.91
CA LEU A 55 -36.67 122.16 -15.74
C LEU A 55 -36.02 123.47 -15.27
N HIS A 56 -35.42 124.21 -16.21
CA HIS A 56 -34.84 125.55 -16.07
C HIS A 56 -35.90 126.64 -15.76
N PRO A 57 -35.48 127.78 -15.16
CA PRO A 57 -36.10 129.06 -15.54
C PRO A 57 -35.15 130.28 -15.62
N PHE A 58 -35.47 131.20 -16.52
CA PHE A 58 -35.11 132.64 -16.67
C PHE A 58 -36.19 133.27 -17.63
N PRO A 59 -36.42 134.61 -17.82
CA PRO A 59 -35.72 135.86 -17.39
C PRO A 59 -36.55 137.20 -17.09
N THR A 60 -35.85 138.27 -16.63
CA THR A 60 -35.84 139.76 -17.00
C THR A 60 -36.87 140.90 -16.64
N LEU A 61 -36.31 142.16 -16.60
CA LEU A 61 -36.83 143.58 -16.81
C LEU A 61 -37.45 144.36 -15.60
N GLU A 62 -37.42 145.71 -15.38
CA GLU A 62 -36.76 146.96 -15.90
C GLU A 62 -37.11 148.21 -14.99
N ASN A 63 -36.57 149.40 -15.32
CA ASN A 63 -36.53 150.76 -14.68
C ASN A 63 -37.84 151.52 -14.31
N ASN A 64 -37.74 152.62 -13.51
CA ASN A 64 -38.20 154.00 -13.87
C ASN A 64 -38.05 155.11 -12.77
N THR A 65 -38.02 156.36 -13.26
CA THR A 65 -37.59 157.69 -12.75
C THR A 65 -38.71 158.65 -12.27
N GLY A 66 -38.34 159.80 -11.65
CA GLY A 66 -39.01 161.10 -11.91
C GLY A 66 -39.09 162.16 -10.78
N GLY A 67 -38.77 163.44 -11.11
CA GLY A 67 -39.35 164.64 -10.45
C GLY A 67 -38.44 165.88 -10.27
N THR A 68 -38.60 166.92 -11.12
CA THR A 68 -37.80 168.17 -11.19
C THR A 68 -38.49 169.41 -10.59
N LEU A 69 -37.70 170.33 -10.00
CA LEU A 69 -38.04 171.74 -9.68
C LEU A 69 -36.98 172.68 -10.33
N PRO A 70 -37.29 173.96 -10.59
CA PRO A 70 -36.54 174.80 -11.52
C PRO A 70 -35.39 175.57 -10.86
N THR A 71 -34.16 175.34 -11.33
CA THR A 71 -32.92 176.07 -10.96
C THR A 71 -32.07 176.25 -12.23
N PRO A 72 -31.22 177.31 -12.29
CA PRO A 72 -30.95 178.26 -13.39
C PRO A 72 -30.95 177.75 -14.84
N SER A 73 -31.16 178.68 -15.78
CA SER A 73 -31.18 178.43 -17.24
C SER A 73 -30.03 177.50 -17.68
N PRO A 74 -30.26 176.41 -18.43
CA PRO A 74 -29.34 175.27 -18.54
C PRO A 74 -28.05 175.50 -19.34
N CYS A 75 -27.70 176.74 -19.68
CA CYS A 75 -26.60 177.00 -20.63
C CYS A 75 -25.67 178.15 -20.22
N GLU A 76 -25.78 178.68 -18.99
CA GLU A 76 -24.80 179.62 -18.47
C GLU A 76 -24.09 178.99 -17.26
N PRO A 77 -22.74 178.87 -17.29
CA PRO A 77 -21.97 178.42 -16.14
C PRO A 77 -22.35 179.19 -14.87
N ILE A 78 -22.50 178.49 -13.74
CA ILE A 78 -22.84 179.13 -12.46
C ILE A 78 -21.80 180.21 -12.10
N ALA A 79 -20.55 179.99 -12.49
CA ALA A 79 -19.49 180.98 -12.44
C ALA A 79 -19.90 182.33 -13.07
N GLU A 80 -20.49 182.32 -14.27
CA GLU A 80 -20.86 183.53 -15.02
C GLU A 80 -22.09 184.26 -14.45
N SER A 81 -22.97 183.55 -13.75
CA SER A 81 -24.18 184.13 -13.13
C SER A 81 -23.95 184.68 -11.72
N LEU A 82 -22.74 184.54 -11.17
CA LEU A 82 -22.34 185.11 -9.88
C LEU A 82 -21.92 186.58 -10.01
N LEU A 83 -22.48 187.43 -9.16
CA LEU A 83 -22.10 188.84 -9.10
C LEU A 83 -20.81 189.04 -8.29
N GLY A 84 -20.04 190.08 -8.62
CA GLY A 84 -18.85 190.48 -7.86
C GLY A 84 -17.52 189.92 -8.36
N TRP A 85 -17.41 189.52 -9.62
CA TRP A 85 -16.11 189.22 -10.27
C TRP A 85 -15.16 190.42 -10.28
N GLU A 86 -15.70 191.63 -10.28
CA GLU A 86 -14.94 192.90 -10.21
C GLU A 86 -14.11 193.01 -8.92
N ASP A 87 -14.55 192.36 -7.84
CA ASP A 87 -13.89 192.37 -6.53
C ASP A 87 -12.78 191.31 -6.42
N VAL A 88 -12.59 190.49 -7.47
CA VAL A 88 -11.62 189.38 -7.48
C VAL A 88 -10.32 189.87 -8.11
N SER A 89 -9.22 189.87 -7.35
CA SER A 89 -7.91 190.21 -7.88
C SER A 89 -7.52 189.20 -8.97
N PRO A 90 -6.92 189.62 -10.11
CA PRO A 90 -6.49 188.70 -11.17
C PRO A 90 -5.54 187.58 -10.68
N GLU A 91 -4.92 187.77 -9.52
CA GLU A 91 -4.01 186.79 -8.90
C GLU A 91 -4.74 185.64 -8.15
N ASP A 92 -6.02 185.79 -7.79
CA ASP A 92 -6.72 184.84 -6.89
C ASP A 92 -7.22 183.55 -7.57
N ASN A 93 -7.04 183.41 -8.90
CA ASN A 93 -7.33 182.23 -9.74
C ASN A 93 -8.60 181.44 -9.34
N VAL A 94 -9.66 182.16 -8.97
CA VAL A 94 -10.88 181.58 -8.38
C VAL A 94 -11.64 180.74 -9.41
N GLU A 95 -11.43 181.01 -10.69
CA GLU A 95 -12.01 180.30 -11.83
C GLU A 95 -11.56 178.82 -11.88
N ALA A 96 -10.34 178.51 -11.44
CA ALA A 96 -9.86 177.13 -11.37
C ALA A 96 -10.63 176.28 -10.36
N VAL A 97 -11.11 176.87 -9.25
CA VAL A 97 -11.87 176.14 -8.20
C VAL A 97 -13.18 175.61 -8.77
N PHE A 98 -13.81 176.35 -9.68
CA PHE A 98 -15.03 175.91 -10.34
C PHE A 98 -14.74 174.77 -11.32
N HIS A 99 -13.67 174.82 -12.10
CA HIS A 99 -13.38 173.77 -13.09
C HIS A 99 -13.12 172.36 -12.52
N PHE A 100 -12.69 172.22 -11.27
CA PHE A 100 -12.42 170.90 -10.67
C PHE A 100 -13.65 170.22 -10.07
N ILE A 101 -14.76 170.93 -9.96
CA ILE A 101 -15.98 170.40 -9.35
C ILE A 101 -16.97 170.16 -10.49
N PRO A 102 -17.54 168.95 -10.64
CA PRO A 102 -18.57 168.70 -11.64
C PRO A 102 -19.71 169.72 -11.54
N GLU A 103 -20.23 170.19 -12.67
CA GLU A 103 -21.25 171.25 -12.71
C GLU A 103 -22.48 170.92 -11.86
N ASP A 104 -22.88 169.65 -11.78
CA ASP A 104 -23.99 169.19 -10.93
C ASP A 104 -23.72 169.43 -9.44
N ASP A 105 -22.50 169.18 -8.98
CA ASP A 105 -22.07 169.39 -7.59
C ASP A 105 -21.92 170.89 -7.29
N GLN A 106 -21.45 171.68 -8.26
CA GLN A 106 -21.45 173.14 -8.15
C GLN A 106 -22.87 173.69 -8.01
N LYS A 107 -23.82 173.18 -8.80
CA LYS A 107 -25.24 173.57 -8.74
C LYS A 107 -25.86 173.23 -7.40
N PHE A 108 -25.58 172.03 -6.90
CA PHE A 108 -26.05 171.61 -5.58
C PHE A 108 -25.47 172.48 -4.46
N ALA A 109 -24.18 172.79 -4.51
CA ALA A 109 -23.54 173.69 -3.56
C ALA A 109 -24.10 175.12 -3.66
N TYR A 110 -24.44 175.59 -4.86
CA TYR A 110 -25.07 176.91 -5.09
C TYR A 110 -26.45 176.98 -4.44
N ASP A 111 -27.29 175.97 -4.68
CA ASP A 111 -28.62 175.88 -4.08
C ASP A 111 -28.54 175.79 -2.55
N GLN A 112 -27.55 175.07 -2.01
CA GLN A 112 -27.28 175.01 -0.57
C GLN A 112 -26.81 176.35 0.00
N PHE A 113 -25.92 177.04 -0.70
CA PHE A 113 -25.49 178.38 -0.29
C PHE A 113 -26.69 179.33 -0.26
N PHE A 114 -27.50 179.32 -1.32
CA PHE A 114 -28.69 180.16 -1.45
C PHE A 114 -29.71 179.85 -0.36
N ARG A 115 -29.97 178.56 -0.07
CA ARG A 115 -30.85 178.16 1.05
C ARG A 115 -30.34 178.65 2.40
N LYS A 116 -29.03 178.59 2.64
CA LYS A 116 -28.45 178.97 3.94
C LYS A 116 -28.42 180.48 4.16
N LEU A 117 -28.12 181.25 3.12
CA LEU A 117 -27.88 182.69 3.25
C LEU A 117 -29.02 183.55 2.68
N GLY A 118 -30.00 182.95 2.02
CA GLY A 118 -31.20 183.59 1.49
C GLY A 118 -30.95 184.58 0.35
N ARG A 119 -29.71 184.63 -0.17
CA ARG A 119 -29.29 185.51 -1.25
C ARG A 119 -28.31 184.81 -2.18
N ALA A 120 -28.17 185.35 -3.39
CA ALA A 120 -27.15 184.90 -4.32
C ALA A 120 -25.74 185.14 -3.71
N PRO A 121 -24.84 184.15 -3.79
CA PRO A 121 -23.45 184.32 -3.39
C PRO A 121 -22.75 185.39 -4.22
N ARG A 122 -21.73 186.04 -3.66
CA ARG A 122 -20.66 186.62 -4.47
C ARG A 122 -19.61 185.55 -4.80
N VAL A 123 -18.91 185.70 -5.91
CA VAL A 123 -17.92 184.72 -6.44
C VAL A 123 -16.96 184.21 -5.36
N LEU A 124 -16.35 185.12 -4.61
CA LEU A 124 -15.36 184.79 -3.58
C LEU A 124 -15.96 184.11 -2.34
N GLU A 125 -17.23 184.42 -2.03
CA GLU A 125 -17.96 183.73 -0.96
C GLU A 125 -18.30 182.30 -1.40
N PHE A 126 -18.64 182.11 -2.67
CA PHE A 126 -19.05 180.83 -3.21
C PHE A 126 -17.89 179.84 -3.39
N SER A 127 -16.74 180.30 -3.88
CA SER A 127 -15.55 179.45 -4.02
C SER A 127 -15.05 178.94 -2.67
N ARG A 128 -15.07 179.79 -1.62
CA ARG A 128 -14.75 179.37 -0.25
C ARG A 128 -15.76 178.35 0.27
N PHE A 129 -17.03 178.50 -0.07
CA PHE A 129 -18.06 177.55 0.33
C PHE A 129 -17.86 176.18 -0.32
N LEU A 130 -17.53 176.13 -1.61
CA LEU A 130 -17.26 174.88 -2.34
C LEU A 130 -16.12 174.06 -1.73
N LEU A 131 -15.03 174.72 -1.33
CA LEU A 131 -13.88 174.05 -0.68
C LEU A 131 -14.25 173.39 0.65
N ILE A 132 -15.15 174.01 1.42
CA ILE A 132 -15.65 173.43 2.68
C ILE A 132 -16.61 172.26 2.37
N PHE A 133 -17.42 172.40 1.33
CA PHE A 133 -18.44 171.43 0.95
C PHE A 133 -17.84 170.07 0.53
N GLN A 134 -16.72 170.07 -0.20
CA GLN A 134 -16.05 168.85 -0.65
C GLN A 134 -15.46 168.03 0.52
N GLY A 135 -15.00 168.69 1.59
CA GLY A 135 -14.51 168.03 2.80
C GLY A 135 -15.61 167.34 3.62
N GLN A 136 -16.85 167.86 3.58
CA GLN A 136 -17.99 167.28 4.30
C GLN A 136 -18.62 166.09 3.56
N LEU A 137 -18.65 166.12 2.23
CA LEU A 137 -19.18 165.02 1.41
C LEU A 137 -18.44 163.67 1.60
N PHE A 138 -17.16 163.70 2.01
CA PHE A 138 -16.38 162.49 2.28
C PHE A 138 -16.58 161.89 3.68
N LEU A 139 -17.10 162.65 4.66
CA LEU A 139 -17.23 162.21 6.06
C LEU A 139 -18.67 161.92 6.50
N GLU A 140 -19.67 162.41 5.75
CA GLU A 140 -21.09 162.26 6.09
C GLU A 140 -21.84 161.21 5.26
N ASN A 141 -21.16 160.49 4.36
CA ASN A 141 -21.80 159.43 3.57
C ASN A 141 -21.90 158.13 4.39
N GLU A 142 -22.90 158.08 5.28
CA GLU A 142 -23.23 156.95 6.17
C GLU A 142 -23.34 155.62 5.40
N GLU A 143 -23.81 155.67 4.15
CA GLU A 143 -23.93 154.53 3.25
C GLU A 143 -22.57 153.87 2.94
N PHE A 144 -21.50 154.66 2.86
CA PHE A 144 -20.15 154.14 2.63
C PHE A 144 -19.60 153.44 3.89
N ARG A 145 -19.92 153.97 5.08
CA ARG A 145 -19.55 153.38 6.37
C ARG A 145 -20.24 152.04 6.59
N GLU A 146 -21.54 151.96 6.30
CA GLU A 146 -22.31 150.71 6.34
C GLU A 146 -21.82 149.70 5.31
N THR A 147 -21.37 150.15 4.14
CA THR A 147 -20.81 149.28 3.11
C THR A 147 -19.45 148.72 3.53
N LEU A 148 -18.60 149.53 4.14
CA LEU A 148 -17.32 149.09 4.68
C LEU A 148 -17.50 148.08 5.83
N ASP A 149 -18.45 148.33 6.75
CA ASP A 149 -18.77 147.41 7.85
C ASP A 149 -19.32 146.07 7.35
N ARG A 150 -20.19 146.10 6.31
CA ARG A 150 -20.66 144.87 5.64
C ARG A 150 -19.51 144.10 4.99
N HIS A 151 -18.56 144.77 4.35
CA HIS A 151 -17.38 144.13 3.78
C HIS A 151 -16.47 143.54 4.85
N LEU A 152 -16.24 144.23 5.97
CA LEU A 152 -15.45 143.70 7.09
C LEU A 152 -16.09 142.45 7.70
N LYS A 153 -17.41 142.45 7.94
CA LYS A 153 -18.15 141.24 8.38
C LYS A 153 -18.07 140.11 7.36
N THR A 154 -18.08 140.43 6.07
CA THR A 154 -17.92 139.43 5.00
C THR A 154 -16.51 138.83 5.01
N ILE A 155 -15.48 139.65 5.22
CA ILE A 155 -14.09 139.21 5.35
C ILE A 155 -13.92 138.32 6.58
N GLU A 156 -14.46 138.72 7.73
CA GLU A 156 -14.41 137.92 8.97
C GLU A 156 -15.10 136.57 8.78
N LEU A 157 -16.27 136.54 8.13
CA LEU A 157 -16.95 135.30 7.78
C LEU A 157 -16.10 134.43 6.83
N GLN A 158 -15.43 135.04 5.84
CA GLN A 158 -14.54 134.32 4.93
C GLN A 158 -13.31 133.76 5.65
N GLU A 159 -12.74 134.48 6.61
CA GLU A 159 -11.64 134.00 7.45
C GLU A 159 -12.07 132.83 8.34
N GLN A 160 -13.25 132.91 8.95
CA GLN A 160 -13.84 131.79 9.70
C GLN A 160 -14.09 130.57 8.81
N MET A 161 -14.62 130.79 7.60
CA MET A 161 -14.80 129.72 6.61
C MET A 161 -13.46 129.10 6.18
N LEU A 162 -12.43 129.91 5.97
CA LEU A 162 -11.08 129.45 5.63
C LEU A 162 -10.46 128.64 6.78
N SER A 163 -10.58 129.12 8.02
CA SER A 163 -10.12 128.39 9.22
C SER A 163 -10.86 127.06 9.39
N SER A 164 -12.18 127.06 9.20
CA SER A 164 -12.99 125.83 9.21
C SER A 164 -12.57 124.87 8.10
N LYS A 165 -12.27 125.37 6.90
CA LYS A 165 -11.79 124.56 5.77
C LYS A 165 -10.43 123.95 6.08
N GLU A 166 -9.51 124.70 6.67
CA GLU A 166 -8.19 124.20 7.07
C GLU A 166 -8.30 123.11 8.13
N THR A 167 -9.18 123.30 9.12
CA THR A 167 -9.49 122.28 10.13
C THR A 167 -10.04 121.01 9.48
N MET A 168 -10.96 121.15 8.52
CA MET A 168 -11.50 120.01 7.79
C MET A 168 -10.44 119.30 6.95
N ILE A 169 -9.52 120.04 6.32
CA ILE A 169 -8.37 119.47 5.60
C ILE A 169 -7.48 118.67 6.55
N GLN A 170 -7.20 119.18 7.76
CA GLN A 170 -6.41 118.45 8.76
C GLN A 170 -7.10 117.16 9.21
N VAL A 171 -8.41 117.20 9.50
CA VAL A 171 -9.18 116.01 9.89
C VAL A 171 -9.21 114.98 8.76
N LEU A 172 -9.43 115.41 7.52
CA LEU A 172 -9.37 114.53 6.34
C LEU A 172 -7.96 113.95 6.14
N GLY A 173 -6.91 114.74 6.39
CA GLY A 173 -5.52 114.29 6.33
C GLY A 173 -5.21 113.22 7.40
N GLN A 174 -5.67 113.40 8.62
CA GLN A 174 -5.54 112.42 9.70
C GLN A 174 -6.31 111.13 9.38
N CYS A 175 -7.58 111.26 9.00
CA CYS A 175 -8.42 110.12 8.59
C CYS A 175 -7.81 109.36 7.41
N SER A 176 -7.26 110.06 6.42
CA SER A 176 -6.55 109.45 5.28
C SER A 176 -5.31 108.66 5.73
N ASN A 177 -4.53 109.20 6.67
CA ASN A 177 -3.36 108.52 7.22
C ASN A 177 -3.73 107.28 8.05
N GLU A 178 -4.81 107.34 8.84
CA GLU A 178 -5.34 106.20 9.59
C GLU A 178 -5.84 105.10 8.65
N ASN A 179 -6.63 105.46 7.64
CA ASN A 179 -7.09 104.53 6.61
C ASN A 179 -5.91 103.87 5.88
N LYS A 180 -4.85 104.63 5.57
CA LYS A 180 -3.64 104.07 4.96
C LYS A 180 -2.96 103.03 5.87
N LYS A 181 -2.82 103.32 7.16
CA LYS A 181 -2.28 102.37 8.14
C LYS A 181 -3.14 101.11 8.24
N GLU A 182 -4.46 101.26 8.22
CA GLU A 182 -5.39 100.12 8.25
C GLU A 182 -5.26 99.25 7.00
N VAL A 183 -5.18 99.87 5.81
CA VAL A 183 -4.91 99.16 4.56
C VAL A 183 -3.59 98.40 4.61
N ASP A 184 -2.52 99.04 5.08
CA ASP A 184 -1.20 98.38 5.23
C ASP A 184 -1.27 97.18 6.18
N ASN A 185 -2.01 97.31 7.30
CA ASN A 185 -2.23 96.23 8.26
C ASN A 185 -3.03 95.07 7.65
N LEU A 186 -4.16 95.36 7.00
CA LEU A 186 -4.98 94.35 6.30
C LEU A 186 -4.19 93.65 5.20
N GLN A 187 -3.34 94.38 4.48
CA GLN A 187 -2.50 93.81 3.44
C GLN A 187 -1.38 92.92 4.01
N SER A 188 -0.88 93.21 5.20
CA SER A 188 0.04 92.33 5.94
C SER A 188 -0.68 91.08 6.44
N GLN A 189 -1.89 91.22 7.00
CA GLN A 189 -2.73 90.07 7.40
C GLN A 189 -3.07 89.18 6.22
N LYS A 190 -3.43 89.76 5.07
CA LYS A 190 -3.67 89.02 3.82
C LYS A 190 -2.46 88.19 3.42
N ARG A 191 -1.26 88.79 3.40
CA ARG A 191 -0.01 88.07 3.08
C ARG A 191 0.27 86.92 4.07
N ASN A 192 -0.01 87.13 5.35
CA ASN A 192 0.13 86.08 6.36
C ASN A 192 -0.85 84.92 6.13
N LEU A 193 -2.13 85.22 5.85
CA LEU A 193 -3.13 84.20 5.53
C LEU A 193 -2.80 83.44 4.25
N GLU A 194 -2.30 84.11 3.21
CA GLU A 194 -1.82 83.46 1.98
C GLU A 194 -0.67 82.49 2.28
N SER A 195 0.29 82.86 3.13
CA SER A 195 1.37 81.99 3.59
C SER A 195 0.86 80.76 4.37
N ILE A 196 -0.15 80.95 5.23
CA ILE A 196 -0.77 79.84 5.95
C ILE A 196 -1.50 78.90 4.99
N ILE A 197 -2.23 79.44 4.01
CA ILE A 197 -2.95 78.65 3.00
C ILE A 197 -1.97 77.82 2.17
N THR A 198 -0.87 78.40 1.71
CA THR A 198 0.14 77.65 0.93
C THR A 198 0.78 76.55 1.77
N ASN A 199 1.08 76.80 3.05
CA ASN A 199 1.61 75.78 3.95
C ASN A 199 0.62 74.63 4.17
N VAL A 200 -0.67 74.93 4.43
CA VAL A 200 -1.71 73.91 4.60
C VAL A 200 -1.91 73.10 3.30
N GLN A 201 -1.85 73.75 2.14
CA GLN A 201 -1.92 73.04 0.85
C GLN A 201 -0.74 72.10 0.63
N HIS A 202 0.47 72.51 1.04
CA HIS A 202 1.65 71.67 0.99
C HIS A 202 1.51 70.45 1.91
N GLN A 203 1.12 70.67 3.19
CA GLN A 203 0.85 69.59 4.15
C GLN A 203 -0.22 68.62 3.65
N LYS A 204 -1.29 69.12 3.02
CA LYS A 204 -2.32 68.28 2.39
C LYS A 204 -1.73 67.39 1.29
N ALA A 205 -0.85 67.92 0.45
CA ALA A 205 -0.21 67.16 -0.61
C ALA A 205 0.72 66.07 -0.05
N ASP A 206 1.49 66.39 1.00
CA ASP A 206 2.37 65.44 1.68
C ASP A 206 1.57 64.30 2.33
N LEU A 207 0.51 64.62 3.07
CA LEU A 207 -0.38 63.62 3.67
C LEU A 207 -1.07 62.75 2.61
N GLN A 208 -1.41 63.33 1.45
CA GLN A 208 -1.98 62.57 0.33
C GLN A 208 -0.96 61.57 -0.25
N LEU A 209 0.31 61.97 -0.35
CA LEU A 209 1.39 61.08 -0.78
C LEU A 209 1.62 59.95 0.22
N GLU A 210 1.63 60.26 1.52
CA GLU A 210 1.73 59.25 2.58
C GLU A 210 0.57 58.27 2.56
N LEU A 211 -0.67 58.75 2.41
CA LEU A 211 -1.86 57.91 2.30
C LEU A 211 -1.76 56.96 1.09
N ASN A 212 -1.33 57.47 -0.07
CA ASN A 212 -1.15 56.66 -1.27
C ASN A 212 0.00 55.65 -1.13
N SER A 213 1.06 56.01 -0.40
CA SER A 213 2.17 55.11 -0.07
C SER A 213 1.71 53.99 0.85
N LEU A 214 0.96 54.34 1.91
CA LEU A 214 0.41 53.37 2.86
C LEU A 214 -0.57 52.42 2.18
N LYS A 215 -1.43 52.93 1.30
CA LYS A 215 -2.36 52.10 0.51
C LYS A 215 -1.61 51.08 -0.36
N ARG A 216 -0.56 51.51 -1.07
CA ARG A 216 0.28 50.59 -1.86
C ARG A 216 0.94 49.51 -0.99
N LYS A 217 1.45 49.88 0.19
CA LYS A 217 2.01 48.90 1.14
C LYS A 217 0.95 47.92 1.65
N HIS A 218 -0.26 48.39 1.91
CA HIS A 218 -1.36 47.53 2.33
C HIS A 218 -1.75 46.54 1.22
N ASP A 219 -1.88 47.02 -0.02
CA ASP A 219 -2.18 46.17 -1.17
C ASP A 219 -1.05 45.14 -1.42
N GLN A 220 0.21 45.54 -1.22
CA GLN A 220 1.36 44.63 -1.29
C GLN A 220 1.29 43.53 -0.22
N HIS A 221 1.02 43.90 1.04
CA HIS A 221 0.89 42.91 2.11
C HIS A 221 -0.28 41.95 1.91
N LEU A 222 -1.38 42.41 1.29
CA LEU A 222 -2.49 41.53 0.91
C LEU A 222 -2.07 40.52 -0.17
N ALA A 223 -1.27 40.94 -1.15
CA ALA A 223 -0.73 40.03 -2.16
C ALA A 223 0.22 38.99 -1.53
N GLU A 224 1.14 39.42 -0.67
CA GLU A 224 2.05 38.53 0.07
C GLU A 224 1.29 37.51 0.93
N LEU A 225 0.21 37.93 1.60
CA LEU A 225 -0.66 37.05 2.39
C LEU A 225 -1.42 36.02 1.53
N GLU A 226 -1.85 36.40 0.33
CA GLU A 226 -2.53 35.49 -0.58
C GLU A 226 -1.53 34.46 -1.16
N ASP A 227 -0.32 34.89 -1.51
CA ASP A 227 0.77 33.99 -1.92
C ASP A 227 1.09 32.99 -0.79
N GLU A 228 1.29 33.45 0.45
CA GLU A 228 1.54 32.58 1.61
C GLU A 228 0.38 31.61 1.87
N ARG A 229 -0.87 32.05 1.64
CA ARG A 229 -2.04 31.19 1.72
C ARG A 229 -2.01 30.10 0.66
N THR A 230 -1.64 30.41 -0.57
CA THR A 230 -1.54 29.42 -1.66
C THR A 230 -0.42 28.42 -1.39
N ASP A 231 0.75 28.87 -0.93
CA ASP A 231 1.86 28.00 -0.51
C ASP A 231 1.43 27.05 0.61
N LYS A 232 0.69 27.56 1.61
CA LYS A 232 0.17 26.74 2.71
C LYS A 232 -0.83 25.69 2.23
N GLN A 233 -1.70 26.03 1.26
CA GLN A 233 -2.62 25.07 0.65
C GLN A 233 -1.87 23.99 -0.13
N GLN A 234 -0.83 24.36 -0.87
CA GLN A 234 0.02 23.41 -1.59
C GLN A 234 0.77 22.48 -0.63
N LEU A 235 1.39 23.03 0.41
CA LEU A 235 2.03 22.24 1.48
C LEU A 235 1.05 21.26 2.15
N GLN A 236 -0.21 21.66 2.32
CA GLN A 236 -1.23 20.78 2.86
C GLN A 236 -1.62 19.67 1.89
N ALA A 237 -1.70 19.95 0.58
CA ALA A 237 -1.93 18.94 -0.45
C ALA A 237 -0.76 17.94 -0.52
N ASP A 238 0.49 18.44 -0.51
CA ASP A 238 1.70 17.62 -0.51
C ASP A 238 1.78 16.73 0.74
N LYS A 239 1.42 17.29 1.91
CA LYS A 239 1.31 16.52 3.15
C LYS A 239 0.30 15.38 3.02
N GLN A 240 -0.86 15.61 2.42
CA GLN A 240 -1.86 14.56 2.20
C GLN A 240 -1.35 13.49 1.22
N ALA A 241 -0.72 13.89 0.12
CA ALA A 241 -0.12 12.95 -0.83
C ALA A 241 0.95 12.07 -0.18
N LEU A 242 1.78 12.65 0.70
CA LEU A 242 2.78 11.93 1.48
C LEU A 242 2.14 10.92 2.44
N ILE A 243 1.08 11.32 3.16
CA ILE A 243 0.31 10.41 4.03
C ILE A 243 -0.22 9.22 3.24
N HIS A 244 -0.83 9.45 2.07
CA HIS A 244 -1.36 8.37 1.22
C HIS A 244 -0.24 7.42 0.77
N THR A 245 0.93 7.97 0.43
CA THR A 245 2.10 7.18 0.05
C THR A 245 2.61 6.34 1.22
N ILE A 246 2.68 6.90 2.43
CA ILE A 246 3.07 6.18 3.65
C ILE A 246 2.09 5.04 3.93
N THR A 247 0.79 5.29 3.90
CA THR A 247 -0.23 4.25 4.11
C THR A 247 -0.16 3.13 3.06
N ALA A 248 0.15 3.46 1.80
CA ALA A 248 0.38 2.44 0.78
C ALA A 248 1.63 1.58 1.08
N HIS A 249 2.70 2.18 1.61
CA HIS A 249 3.89 1.44 2.04
C HIS A 249 3.61 0.56 3.26
N GLU A 250 2.84 1.03 4.23
CA GLU A 250 2.39 0.24 5.39
C GLU A 250 1.65 -1.02 4.94
N HIS A 251 0.68 -0.89 4.02
CA HIS A 251 -0.02 -2.04 3.45
C HIS A 251 0.92 -3.02 2.72
N ASN A 252 1.94 -2.52 2.01
CA ASN A 252 2.93 -3.39 1.36
C ASN A 252 3.79 -4.14 2.40
N ILE A 253 4.15 -3.49 3.51
CA ILE A 253 4.89 -4.11 4.62
C ILE A 253 4.06 -5.21 5.27
N ASP A 254 2.78 -4.97 5.54
CA ASP A 254 1.86 -5.98 6.08
C ASP A 254 1.78 -7.19 5.14
N ARG A 255 1.61 -6.94 3.84
CA ARG A 255 1.54 -8.00 2.83
C ARG A 255 2.83 -8.81 2.77
N LEU A 256 3.99 -8.16 2.81
CA LEU A 256 5.30 -8.83 2.87
C LEU A 256 5.47 -9.65 4.16
N THR A 257 4.98 -9.13 5.28
CA THR A 257 5.02 -9.81 6.58
C THR A 257 4.23 -11.11 6.53
N ASP A 258 3.05 -11.10 5.91
CA ASP A 258 2.24 -12.31 5.68
C ASP A 258 2.96 -13.32 4.77
N THR A 259 3.60 -12.87 3.69
CA THR A 259 4.37 -13.77 2.81
C THR A 259 5.54 -14.41 3.56
N VAL A 260 6.27 -13.64 4.38
CA VAL A 260 7.37 -14.17 5.20
C VAL A 260 6.85 -15.20 6.20
N LYS A 261 5.67 -14.97 6.78
CA LYS A 261 5.03 -15.93 7.69
C LYS A 261 4.67 -17.23 6.99
N ASP A 262 4.09 -17.18 5.78
CA ASP A 262 3.80 -18.40 4.98
C ASP A 262 5.09 -19.15 4.63
N LEU A 263 6.13 -18.44 4.15
CA LEU A 263 7.43 -19.04 3.85
C LEU A 263 8.05 -19.74 5.06
N ARG A 264 7.95 -19.12 6.25
CA ARG A 264 8.43 -19.72 7.50
C ARG A 264 7.70 -21.01 7.83
N GLN A 265 6.38 -21.06 7.61
CA GLN A 265 5.58 -22.26 7.82
C GLN A 265 5.92 -23.36 6.81
N ARG A 266 6.14 -23.01 5.54
CA ARG A 266 6.60 -23.96 4.51
C ARG A 266 7.95 -24.56 4.86
N LEU A 267 8.91 -23.73 5.24
CA LEU A 267 10.24 -24.18 5.65
C LEU A 267 10.18 -25.13 6.86
N HIS A 268 9.29 -24.86 7.82
CA HIS A 268 9.09 -25.75 8.95
C HIS A 268 8.50 -27.10 8.55
N ARG A 269 7.53 -27.12 7.60
CA ARG A 269 6.99 -28.36 7.02
C ARG A 269 8.08 -29.16 6.29
N GLU A 270 8.84 -28.51 5.41
CA GLU A 270 9.94 -29.15 4.69
C GLU A 270 11.03 -29.70 5.63
N SER A 271 11.34 -28.98 6.71
CA SER A 271 12.28 -29.47 7.74
C SER A 271 11.76 -30.74 8.42
N LYS A 272 10.46 -30.80 8.72
CA LYS A 272 9.81 -31.98 9.28
C LYS A 272 9.83 -33.15 8.29
N ASP A 273 9.52 -32.89 7.02
CA ASP A 273 9.54 -33.90 5.96
C ASP A 273 10.96 -34.45 5.74
N LYS A 274 11.97 -33.57 5.73
CA LYS A 274 13.39 -33.97 5.67
C LYS A 274 13.77 -34.86 6.85
N SER A 275 13.32 -34.51 8.06
CA SER A 275 13.55 -35.35 9.25
C SER A 275 12.89 -36.72 9.13
N ALA A 276 11.69 -36.81 8.53
CA ALA A 276 11.01 -38.07 8.29
C ALA A 276 11.76 -38.93 7.27
N ILE A 277 12.20 -38.33 6.16
CA ILE A 277 12.99 -39.01 5.12
C ILE A 277 14.31 -39.52 5.69
N LEU A 278 15.01 -38.73 6.52
CA LEU A 278 16.25 -39.18 7.17
C LEU A 278 16.04 -40.37 8.10
N LYS A 279 14.91 -40.39 8.83
CA LYS A 279 14.55 -41.53 9.68
C LYS A 279 14.29 -42.79 8.84
N GLU A 280 13.51 -42.66 7.76
CA GLU A 280 13.24 -43.76 6.83
C GLU A 280 14.52 -44.29 6.17
N LEU A 281 15.44 -43.41 5.76
CA LEU A 281 16.74 -43.80 5.23
C LEU A 281 17.59 -44.55 6.26
N SER A 282 17.57 -44.12 7.52
CA SER A 282 18.26 -44.82 8.60
C SER A 282 17.69 -46.22 8.84
N GLU A 283 16.37 -46.37 8.79
CA GLU A 283 15.69 -47.66 8.93
C GLU A 283 16.02 -48.58 7.75
N LYS A 284 15.99 -48.05 6.51
CA LYS A 284 16.39 -48.77 5.30
C LYS A 284 17.86 -49.20 5.33
N LEU A 285 18.76 -48.34 5.83
CA LEU A 285 20.17 -48.68 5.95
C LEU A 285 20.37 -49.87 6.92
N LYS A 286 19.64 -49.89 8.03
CA LYS A 286 19.66 -51.01 8.97
C LYS A 286 19.19 -52.31 8.30
N LEU A 287 18.11 -52.24 7.53
CA LEU A 287 17.60 -53.39 6.77
C LEU A 287 18.63 -53.90 5.74
N VAL A 288 19.34 -52.99 5.07
CA VAL A 288 20.41 -53.37 4.13
C VAL A 288 21.54 -54.10 4.85
N SER A 289 21.93 -53.66 6.04
CA SER A 289 22.93 -54.37 6.86
C SER A 289 22.45 -55.77 7.26
N GLU A 290 21.19 -55.90 7.69
CA GLU A 290 20.58 -57.22 8.01
C GLU A 290 20.57 -58.15 6.78
N LEU A 291 20.21 -57.63 5.60
CA LEU A 291 20.25 -58.40 4.34
C LEU A 291 21.66 -58.79 3.91
N GLU A 292 22.67 -57.99 4.25
CA GLU A 292 24.07 -58.29 3.94
C GLU A 292 24.60 -59.42 4.84
N GLU A 293 24.20 -59.45 6.12
CA GLU A 293 24.41 -60.58 7.02
C GLU A 293 23.70 -61.85 6.51
N ASP A 294 22.44 -61.76 6.10
CA ASP A 294 21.69 -62.89 5.52
C ASP A 294 22.34 -63.42 4.24
N ARG A 295 22.86 -62.52 3.40
CA ARG A 295 23.60 -62.89 2.19
C ARG A 295 24.87 -63.66 2.54
N GLU A 296 25.60 -63.24 3.57
CA GLU A 296 26.81 -63.92 4.02
C GLU A 296 26.49 -65.31 4.56
N ILE A 297 25.41 -65.45 5.35
CA ILE A 297 24.88 -66.75 5.80
C ILE A 297 24.54 -67.66 4.61
N PHE A 298 23.83 -67.13 3.61
CA PHE A 298 23.47 -67.88 2.41
C PHE A 298 24.71 -68.32 1.59
N MET A 299 25.76 -67.49 1.53
CA MET A 299 27.02 -67.89 0.90
C MET A 299 27.72 -69.01 1.67
N MET A 300 27.76 -68.93 3.01
CA MET A 300 28.32 -69.99 3.86
C MET A 300 27.55 -71.32 3.73
N GLU A 301 26.21 -71.27 3.64
CA GLU A 301 25.38 -72.46 3.45
C GLU A 301 25.62 -73.10 2.07
N ASN A 302 25.70 -72.30 1.00
CA ASN A 302 26.04 -72.82 -0.33
C ASN A 302 27.45 -73.42 -0.38
N GLU A 303 28.42 -72.84 0.31
CA GLU A 303 29.77 -73.41 0.39
C GLU A 303 29.76 -74.75 1.14
N ALA A 304 29.00 -74.85 2.24
CA ALA A 304 28.82 -76.09 2.99
C ALA A 304 28.11 -77.16 2.15
N GLN A 305 27.05 -76.80 1.42
CA GLN A 305 26.36 -77.68 0.48
C GLN A 305 27.30 -78.16 -0.64
N GLY A 306 28.16 -77.27 -1.16
CA GLY A 306 29.19 -77.62 -2.13
C GLY A 306 30.21 -78.64 -1.62
N LYS A 307 30.65 -78.50 -0.36
CA LYS A 307 31.53 -79.48 0.31
C LYS A 307 30.82 -80.83 0.50
N TYR A 308 29.57 -80.82 0.97
CA TYR A 308 28.78 -82.04 1.15
C TYR A 308 28.55 -82.79 -0.17
N PHE A 309 28.29 -82.05 -1.26
CA PHE A 309 28.14 -82.63 -2.59
C PHE A 309 29.44 -83.27 -3.11
N LEU A 310 30.59 -82.65 -2.84
CA LEU A 310 31.90 -83.22 -3.20
C LEU A 310 32.18 -84.51 -2.41
N GLU A 311 31.92 -84.51 -1.10
CA GLU A 311 32.11 -85.68 -0.24
C GLU A 311 31.21 -86.86 -0.66
N LEU A 312 29.93 -86.59 -0.95
CA LEU A 312 29.01 -87.59 -1.53
C LEU A 312 29.48 -88.12 -2.88
N LYS A 313 30.11 -87.28 -3.71
CA LYS A 313 30.63 -87.68 -5.01
C LYS A 313 31.86 -88.60 -4.85
N GLU A 314 32.73 -88.31 -3.89
CA GLU A 314 33.87 -89.17 -3.54
C GLU A 314 33.40 -90.51 -2.97
N GLU A 315 32.44 -90.49 -2.05
CA GLU A 315 31.85 -91.71 -1.48
C GLU A 315 31.17 -92.57 -2.56
N LYS A 316 30.45 -91.95 -3.49
CA LYS A 316 29.87 -92.65 -4.65
C LYS A 316 30.93 -93.31 -5.54
N ILE A 317 32.09 -92.66 -5.75
CA ILE A 317 33.20 -93.25 -6.50
C ILE A 317 33.78 -94.45 -5.74
N LYS A 318 33.96 -94.32 -4.42
CA LYS A 318 34.45 -95.39 -3.55
C LYS A 318 33.52 -96.62 -3.58
N LEU A 319 32.22 -96.42 -3.37
CA LEU A 319 31.22 -97.49 -3.42
C LEU A 319 31.11 -98.14 -4.81
N LYS A 320 31.37 -97.38 -5.88
CA LYS A 320 31.41 -97.92 -7.25
C LYS A 320 32.61 -98.85 -7.46
N ASN A 321 33.77 -98.50 -6.88
CA ASN A 321 34.97 -99.35 -6.93
C ASN A 321 34.79 -100.61 -6.08
N GLU A 322 34.27 -100.48 -4.86
CA GLU A 322 33.98 -101.63 -3.98
C GLU A 322 32.96 -102.58 -4.63
N ASN A 323 31.92 -102.06 -5.29
CA ASN A 323 30.99 -102.90 -6.06
C ASN A 323 31.66 -103.62 -7.24
N LYS A 324 32.65 -103.00 -7.89
CA LYS A 324 33.41 -103.63 -8.97
C LYS A 324 34.24 -104.80 -8.42
N GLU A 325 34.94 -104.58 -7.31
CA GLU A 325 35.72 -105.61 -6.61
C GLU A 325 34.84 -106.77 -6.12
N LEU A 326 33.67 -106.45 -5.53
CA LEU A 326 32.71 -107.46 -5.08
C LEU A 326 32.18 -108.30 -6.26
N LYS A 327 31.91 -107.66 -7.41
CA LYS A 327 31.47 -108.35 -8.62
C LYS A 327 32.54 -109.28 -9.17
N GLU A 328 33.80 -108.87 -9.15
CA GLU A 328 34.95 -109.71 -9.52
C GLU A 328 35.11 -110.90 -8.55
N ALA A 329 34.99 -110.67 -7.24
CA ALA A 329 35.08 -111.71 -6.21
C ALA A 329 33.94 -112.74 -6.30
N ILE A 330 32.71 -112.30 -6.61
CA ILE A 330 31.57 -113.20 -6.86
C ILE A 330 31.86 -114.09 -8.07
N GLU A 331 32.43 -113.54 -9.14
CA GLU A 331 32.68 -114.30 -10.36
C GLU A 331 33.81 -115.32 -10.17
N ILE A 332 34.85 -114.97 -9.41
CA ILE A 332 35.87 -115.92 -8.95
C ILE A 332 35.24 -117.03 -8.10
N SER A 333 34.34 -116.68 -7.16
CA SER A 333 33.67 -117.67 -6.30
C SER A 333 32.78 -118.62 -7.11
N LYS A 334 32.08 -118.13 -8.14
CA LYS A 334 31.32 -118.97 -9.07
C LYS A 334 32.21 -119.94 -9.83
N MET A 335 33.38 -119.49 -10.31
CA MET A 335 34.35 -120.37 -10.99
C MET A 335 34.86 -121.47 -10.06
N ILE A 336 35.17 -121.15 -8.79
CA ILE A 336 35.61 -122.14 -7.80
C ILE A 336 34.50 -123.16 -7.52
N LEU A 337 33.25 -122.71 -7.35
CA LEU A 337 32.11 -123.59 -7.13
C LEU A 337 31.85 -124.49 -8.34
N ALA A 338 32.00 -123.98 -9.58
CA ALA A 338 31.88 -124.79 -10.79
C ALA A 338 32.93 -125.91 -10.82
N VAL A 339 34.19 -125.59 -10.52
CA VAL A 339 35.29 -126.58 -10.45
C VAL A 339 35.03 -127.63 -9.35
N GLN A 340 34.51 -127.22 -8.18
CA GLN A 340 34.16 -128.17 -7.12
C GLN A 340 32.99 -129.07 -7.53
N ASN A 341 32.01 -128.52 -8.25
CA ASN A 341 30.86 -129.29 -8.75
C ASN A 341 31.30 -130.32 -9.80
N ASP A 342 32.19 -129.95 -10.71
CA ASP A 342 32.77 -130.88 -11.69
C ASP A 342 33.55 -132.01 -11.00
N LYS A 343 34.30 -131.69 -9.94
CA LYS A 343 35.02 -132.68 -9.13
C LYS A 343 34.06 -133.64 -8.39
N LEU A 344 32.93 -133.13 -7.90
CA LEU A 344 31.89 -133.96 -7.30
C LEU A 344 31.20 -134.86 -8.34
N MET A 345 30.90 -134.33 -9.53
CA MET A 345 30.29 -135.11 -10.63
C MET A 345 31.20 -136.26 -11.08
N ILE A 346 32.51 -136.04 -11.18
CA ILE A 346 33.48 -137.10 -11.46
C ILE A 346 33.43 -138.18 -10.37
N LYS A 347 33.39 -137.78 -9.09
CA LYS A 347 33.35 -138.72 -7.97
C LYS A 347 32.04 -139.50 -7.89
N VAL A 348 30.91 -138.89 -8.26
CA VAL A 348 29.62 -139.59 -8.39
C VAL A 348 29.68 -140.63 -9.51
N ALA A 349 30.22 -140.28 -10.67
CA ALA A 349 30.36 -141.22 -11.79
C ALA A 349 31.30 -142.41 -11.44
N GLU A 350 32.38 -142.17 -10.71
CA GLU A 350 33.26 -143.24 -10.19
C GLU A 350 32.51 -144.18 -9.23
N LEU A 351 31.74 -143.62 -8.29
CA LEU A 351 30.96 -144.41 -7.33
C LEU A 351 29.81 -145.19 -8.00
N GLU A 352 29.15 -144.63 -9.02
CA GLU A 352 28.11 -145.33 -9.80
C GLU A 352 28.70 -146.52 -10.58
N SER A 353 29.91 -146.37 -11.12
CA SER A 353 30.66 -147.44 -11.77
C SER A 353 31.06 -148.55 -10.78
N GLU A 354 31.55 -148.17 -9.59
CA GLU A 354 31.89 -149.11 -8.53
C GLU A 354 30.66 -149.86 -8.01
N ASN A 355 29.53 -149.16 -7.85
CA ASN A 355 28.27 -149.77 -7.43
C ASN A 355 27.71 -150.73 -8.49
N SER A 356 27.84 -150.41 -9.78
CA SER A 356 27.48 -151.32 -10.87
C SER A 356 28.32 -152.59 -10.89
N ASN A 357 29.63 -152.48 -10.63
CA ASN A 357 30.52 -153.64 -10.47
C ASN A 357 30.18 -154.49 -9.24
N LEU A 358 29.85 -153.87 -8.11
CA LEU A 358 29.42 -154.60 -6.93
C LEU A 358 28.08 -155.30 -7.15
N HIS A 359 27.16 -154.68 -7.89
CA HIS A 359 25.87 -155.28 -8.24
C HIS A 359 26.05 -156.51 -9.13
N SER A 360 26.87 -156.45 -10.18
CA SER A 360 27.14 -157.62 -11.04
C SER A 360 27.78 -158.77 -10.25
N ARG A 361 28.71 -158.45 -9.34
CA ARG A 361 29.38 -159.44 -8.49
C ARG A 361 28.44 -160.06 -7.46
N THR A 362 27.44 -159.30 -6.99
CA THR A 362 26.38 -159.79 -6.11
C THR A 362 25.44 -160.74 -6.85
N GLU A 363 25.06 -160.42 -8.10
CA GLU A 363 24.26 -161.33 -8.93
C GLU A 363 25.01 -162.62 -9.27
N GLU A 364 26.31 -162.53 -9.57
CA GLU A 364 27.17 -163.69 -9.84
C GLU A 364 27.32 -164.59 -8.60
N GLN A 365 27.48 -163.99 -7.41
CA GLN A 365 27.47 -164.72 -6.14
C GLN A 365 26.10 -165.34 -5.84
N SER A 366 25.00 -164.64 -6.11
CA SER A 366 23.63 -165.15 -5.95
C SER A 366 23.37 -166.38 -6.83
N ALA A 367 23.80 -166.35 -8.09
CA ALA A 367 23.72 -167.49 -8.99
C ALA A 367 24.55 -168.69 -8.48
N THR A 368 25.74 -168.43 -7.93
CA THR A 368 26.60 -169.47 -7.35
C THR A 368 25.98 -170.09 -6.09
N ILE A 369 25.37 -169.28 -5.22
CA ILE A 369 24.66 -169.75 -4.02
C ILE A 369 23.47 -170.63 -4.42
N SER A 370 22.68 -170.22 -5.42
CA SER A 370 21.54 -171.01 -5.89
C SER A 370 21.97 -172.35 -6.49
N ASP A 371 23.09 -172.40 -7.22
CA ASP A 371 23.66 -173.66 -7.74
C ASP A 371 24.14 -174.57 -6.59
N LEU A 372 24.75 -174.01 -5.54
CA LEU A 372 25.17 -174.74 -4.34
C LEU A 372 23.97 -175.25 -3.51
N GLU A 373 22.91 -174.46 -3.36
CA GLU A 373 21.67 -174.88 -2.67
C GLU A 373 20.99 -176.04 -3.40
N SER A 374 21.01 -176.04 -4.75
CA SER A 374 20.50 -177.16 -5.54
C SER A 374 21.31 -178.43 -5.31
N LYS A 375 22.66 -178.32 -5.29
CA LYS A 375 23.56 -179.44 -4.99
C LYS A 375 23.40 -179.95 -3.57
N ASN A 376 23.14 -179.06 -2.61
CA ASN A 376 22.91 -179.44 -1.22
C ASN A 376 21.58 -180.19 -1.07
N SER A 377 20.51 -179.74 -1.76
CA SER A 377 19.22 -180.44 -1.80
C SER A 377 19.35 -181.84 -2.43
N ASP A 378 20.13 -181.98 -3.51
CA ASP A 378 20.42 -183.28 -4.13
C ASP A 378 21.20 -184.23 -3.20
N LEU A 379 22.14 -183.70 -2.42
CA LEU A 379 22.90 -184.47 -1.43
C LEU A 379 22.03 -184.88 -0.24
N GLU A 380 21.15 -184.00 0.22
CA GLU A 380 20.20 -184.26 1.30
C GLU A 380 19.21 -185.37 0.88
N SER A 381 18.66 -185.30 -0.33
CA SER A 381 17.85 -186.35 -0.95
C SER A 381 18.59 -187.70 -1.05
N LYS A 382 19.87 -187.69 -1.48
CA LYS A 382 20.71 -188.90 -1.48
C LYS A 382 20.93 -189.48 -0.09
N THR A 383 21.09 -188.62 0.92
CA THR A 383 21.31 -189.03 2.31
C THR A 383 20.05 -189.65 2.91
N GLU A 384 18.88 -189.07 2.66
CA GLU A 384 17.58 -189.65 3.04
C GLU A 384 17.34 -191.00 2.35
N GLN A 385 17.67 -191.12 1.06
CA GLN A 385 17.54 -192.38 0.33
C GLN A 385 18.47 -193.47 0.89
N GLN A 386 19.71 -193.12 1.25
CA GLN A 386 20.64 -194.04 1.90
C GLN A 386 20.16 -194.44 3.30
N SER A 387 19.63 -193.50 4.09
CA SER A 387 19.05 -193.76 5.42
C SER A 387 17.87 -194.73 5.36
N ALA A 388 16.95 -194.54 4.40
CA ALA A 388 15.84 -195.45 4.18
C ALA A 388 16.32 -196.87 3.78
N THR A 389 17.39 -196.95 2.98
CA THR A 389 17.97 -198.24 2.57
C THR A 389 18.62 -198.97 3.74
N ILE A 390 19.31 -198.24 4.64
CA ILE A 390 19.89 -198.80 5.87
C ILE A 390 18.79 -199.33 6.80
N SER A 391 17.71 -198.57 6.98
CA SER A 391 16.59 -198.98 7.84
C SER A 391 15.86 -200.22 7.29
N ASP A 392 15.70 -200.34 5.97
CA ASP A 392 15.14 -201.54 5.33
C ASP A 392 16.06 -202.77 5.51
N LEU A 393 17.38 -202.59 5.41
CA LEU A 393 18.37 -203.64 5.67
C LEU A 393 18.41 -204.07 7.14
N GLU A 394 18.32 -203.14 8.09
CA GLU A 394 18.24 -203.44 9.52
C GLU A 394 16.96 -204.24 9.87
N SER A 395 15.83 -203.91 9.24
CA SER A 395 14.58 -204.67 9.42
C SER A 395 14.72 -206.10 8.89
N LYS A 396 15.33 -206.29 7.71
CA LYS A 396 15.59 -207.61 7.13
C LYS A 396 16.55 -208.43 8.00
N ASN A 397 17.54 -207.78 8.60
CA ASN A 397 18.48 -208.45 9.49
C ASN A 397 17.78 -208.90 10.79
N SER A 398 16.92 -208.06 11.37
CA SER A 398 16.10 -208.41 12.54
C SER A 398 15.15 -209.58 12.27
N ASP A 399 14.56 -209.64 11.08
CA ASP A 399 13.69 -210.76 10.68
C ASP A 399 14.48 -212.06 10.47
N LEU A 400 15.70 -211.99 9.91
CA LEU A 400 16.59 -213.14 9.81
C LEU A 400 17.05 -213.65 11.18
N GLU A 401 17.32 -212.74 12.12
CA GLU A 401 17.69 -213.07 13.49
C GLU A 401 16.56 -213.82 14.21
N ARG A 402 15.31 -213.32 14.10
CA ARG A 402 14.11 -214.03 14.60
C ARG A 402 13.94 -215.41 13.97
N LYS A 403 14.17 -215.53 12.65
CA LYS A 403 14.06 -216.81 11.94
C LYS A 403 15.09 -217.82 12.44
N THR A 404 16.29 -217.35 12.75
CA THR A 404 17.39 -218.17 13.27
C THR A 404 17.10 -218.63 14.69
N GLU A 405 16.54 -217.75 15.53
CA GLU A 405 16.15 -218.07 16.90
C GLU A 405 14.96 -219.04 16.97
N GLN A 406 14.00 -218.90 16.04
CA GLN A 406 12.90 -219.85 15.86
C GLN A 406 13.39 -221.23 15.39
N GLN A 407 14.39 -221.29 14.51
CA GLN A 407 15.02 -222.55 14.10
C GLN A 407 15.79 -223.19 15.25
N SER A 408 16.53 -222.40 16.04
CA SER A 408 17.28 -222.87 17.20
C SER A 408 16.37 -223.54 18.24
N THR A 409 15.26 -222.88 18.61
CA THR A 409 14.27 -223.42 19.56
C THR A 409 13.60 -224.71 19.06
N THR A 410 13.34 -224.81 17.76
CA THR A 410 12.79 -226.02 17.13
C THR A 410 13.78 -227.19 17.21
N ILE A 411 15.07 -226.94 16.97
CA ILE A 411 16.12 -227.97 17.05
C ILE A 411 16.28 -228.47 18.50
N THR A 412 16.23 -227.58 19.49
CA THR A 412 16.34 -227.96 20.91
C THR A 412 15.17 -228.85 21.35
N ALA A 413 13.95 -228.55 20.90
CA ALA A 413 12.75 -229.35 21.19
C ALA A 413 12.85 -230.78 20.61
N ILE A 414 13.35 -230.91 19.38
CA ILE A 414 13.55 -232.21 18.70
C ILE A 414 14.63 -233.04 19.42
N GLN A 415 15.73 -232.43 19.87
CA GLN A 415 16.77 -233.14 20.62
C GLN A 415 16.27 -233.67 21.98
N GLN A 416 15.45 -232.89 22.69
CA GLN A 416 14.84 -233.36 23.94
C GLN A 416 13.86 -234.52 23.71
N GLN A 417 13.12 -234.51 22.60
CA GLN A 417 12.22 -235.61 22.24
C GLN A 417 13.02 -236.90 21.92
N ASN A 418 14.12 -236.78 21.19
CA ASN A 418 15.00 -237.90 20.89
C ASN A 418 15.65 -238.51 22.14
N GLN A 419 16.05 -237.69 23.13
CA GLN A 419 16.56 -238.22 24.39
C GLN A 419 15.50 -239.00 25.17
N ARG A 420 14.25 -238.51 25.22
CA ARG A 420 13.15 -239.23 25.89
C ARG A 420 12.87 -240.58 25.24
N GLN A 421 12.98 -240.67 23.92
CA GLN A 421 12.81 -241.93 23.19
C GLN A 421 13.94 -242.93 23.49
N GLN A 422 15.18 -242.49 23.64
CA GLN A 422 16.28 -243.39 24.00
C GLN A 422 16.13 -243.97 25.42
N TYR A 423 15.68 -243.18 26.39
CA TYR A 423 15.42 -243.70 27.74
C TYR A 423 14.26 -244.70 27.77
N PHE A 424 13.24 -244.50 26.94
CA PHE A 424 12.10 -245.42 26.85
C PHE A 424 12.49 -246.80 26.28
N ILE A 425 13.37 -246.82 25.27
CA ILE A 425 13.87 -248.06 24.66
C ILE A 425 14.76 -248.83 25.63
N LEU A 426 15.64 -248.15 26.38
CA LEU A 426 16.49 -248.80 27.38
C LEU A 426 15.68 -249.41 28.53
N PHE A 427 14.59 -248.75 28.93
CA PHE A 427 13.67 -249.24 29.95
C PHE A 427 12.94 -250.53 29.51
N LEU A 428 12.51 -250.59 28.25
CA LEU A 428 11.89 -251.80 27.66
C LEU A 428 12.88 -252.97 27.59
N ALA A 429 14.15 -252.73 27.25
CA ALA A 429 15.18 -253.76 27.23
C ALA A 429 15.45 -254.38 28.62
N ALA A 430 15.41 -253.56 29.68
CA ALA A 430 15.59 -254.04 31.06
C ALA A 430 14.40 -254.86 31.56
N LEU A 431 13.17 -254.50 31.19
CA LEU A 431 11.95 -255.20 31.61
C LEU A 431 11.86 -256.61 31.01
N ILE A 432 12.25 -256.75 29.75
CA ILE A 432 12.26 -258.04 29.04
C ILE A 432 13.32 -258.97 29.63
N PHE A 433 14.50 -258.45 29.96
CA PHE A 433 15.57 -259.25 30.61
C PHE A 433 15.13 -259.77 31.99
N ALA A 434 14.46 -258.93 32.79
CA ALA A 434 13.96 -259.32 34.10
C ALA A 434 12.87 -260.40 34.03
N MET A 435 11.99 -260.36 33.04
CA MET A 435 10.91 -261.34 32.89
C MET A 435 11.43 -262.75 32.51
N VAL A 436 12.49 -262.86 31.71
CA VAL A 436 13.01 -264.17 31.31
C VAL A 436 13.88 -264.80 32.40
N CYS A 437 14.65 -264.00 33.14
CA CYS A 437 15.34 -264.48 34.34
C CYS A 437 14.37 -265.05 35.39
N LEU A 438 13.12 -264.56 35.44
CA LEU A 438 12.09 -265.08 36.33
C LEU A 438 11.52 -266.44 35.86
N GLN A 439 11.51 -266.70 34.55
CA GLN A 439 11.11 -268.00 34.00
C GLN A 439 12.16 -269.10 34.25
N LEU A 440 13.44 -268.73 34.31
CA LEU A 440 14.54 -269.62 34.68
C LEU A 440 14.51 -270.10 36.15
N LEU A 441 13.72 -269.46 37.01
CA LEU A 441 13.60 -269.82 38.43
C LEU A 441 12.42 -270.75 38.77
N CYS A 442 11.51 -271.04 37.84
CA CYS A 442 10.29 -271.83 38.11
C CYS A 442 10.31 -273.29 37.60
N GLN A 443 11.39 -273.78 36.98
CA GLN A 443 11.49 -275.19 36.58
C GLN A 443 12.80 -275.82 37.06
N GLY A 444 12.82 -276.12 38.35
CA GLY A 444 13.91 -276.84 39.00
C GLY A 444 13.41 -277.53 40.27
N ASN A 445 12.63 -278.59 40.11
CA ASN A 445 12.52 -279.64 41.11
C ASN A 445 12.58 -281.00 40.40
N ASN A 446 13.55 -281.80 40.84
CA ASN A 446 13.86 -283.21 40.57
C ASN A 446 15.02 -283.54 39.59
N LEU A 447 16.11 -284.02 40.22
CA LEU A 447 17.12 -285.06 39.91
C LEU A 447 16.94 -285.92 38.63
N PRO A 448 18.01 -286.48 37.99
CA PRO A 448 19.18 -287.20 38.56
C PRO A 448 20.54 -286.56 38.14
N SER A 449 21.72 -286.74 38.79
CA SER A 449 22.57 -287.87 39.18
C SER A 449 23.31 -288.64 38.05
N THR A 450 24.64 -288.41 37.97
CA THR A 450 25.77 -289.21 37.40
C THR A 450 26.26 -289.02 35.93
N SER A 451 27.60 -289.07 35.77
CA SER A 451 28.55 -289.11 34.61
C SER A 451 28.63 -287.95 33.60
#